data_AF-A0A453PM66-F1
#
_entry.id   AF-A0A453PM66-F1
#
_cell.length_a   1.000
_cell.length_b   1.000
_cell.length_c   1.000
_cell.angle_alpha   90.00
_cell.angle_beta   90.00
_cell.angle_gamma   90.00
#
_symmetry.space_group_name_H-M   'P 1'
#
loop_
_entity.id
_entity.type
_entity.pdbx_description
1 polymer ?
#
loop_
_entity_poly.entity_id
_entity_poly.type
_entity_poly.pdbx_seq_one_letter_code
_entity_poly.pdbx_strand_id
1 'polypeptide(L)' 'MELKNEATGLGWDDAKRTVDCSKEWWDEHIKRCQESTGKKCNHMKFKKQGPKHLEDLHIIFDKVHVTGASASCA' A
#
# COMPACT_ATOMS: atom_id res chain seq x y z
N MET A 1 3.57 -23.26 0.97
CA MET A 1 3.84 -21.87 1.37
C MET A 1 2.57 -21.10 1.07
N GLU A 2 1.78 -20.77 2.09
CA GLU A 2 0.54 -20.01 1.88
C GLU A 2 0.90 -18.53 1.89
N LEU A 3 0.67 -17.86 0.75
CA LEU A 3 0.77 -16.42 0.67
C LEU A 3 -0.28 -15.86 1.63
N LYS A 4 0.16 -15.32 2.78
CA LYS A 4 -0.69 -14.59 3.76
C LYS A 4 -1.29 -13.29 3.21
N ASN A 5 -1.22 -13.11 1.90
CA ASN A 5 -1.91 -12.09 1.15
C ASN A 5 -3.12 -12.82 0.55
N GLU A 6 -4.06 -13.21 1.42
CA GLU A 6 -5.45 -13.39 0.99
C GLU A 6 -5.73 -12.27 0.00
N ALA A 7 -6.20 -12.57 -1.21
CA ALA A 7 -6.44 -11.57 -2.24
C ALA A 7 -7.23 -10.43 -1.61
N THR A 8 -6.56 -9.34 -1.23
CA THR A 8 -7.11 -8.33 -0.31
C THR A 8 -8.21 -7.52 -0.98
N GLY A 9 -8.57 -7.89 -2.22
CA GLY A 9 -9.52 -7.21 -3.09
C GLY A 9 -9.04 -5.83 -3.54
N LEU A 10 -7.77 -5.49 -3.25
CA LEU A 10 -7.24 -4.16 -3.53
C LEU A 10 -6.87 -4.08 -5.01
N GLY A 11 -7.65 -3.29 -5.75
CA GLY A 11 -7.35 -2.95 -7.13
C GLY A 11 -6.33 -1.83 -7.23
N TRP A 12 -5.84 -1.60 -8.45
CA TRP A 12 -5.04 -0.42 -8.79
C TRP A 12 -5.86 0.49 -9.71
N ASP A 13 -6.06 1.74 -9.30
CA ASP A 13 -6.60 2.82 -10.14
C ASP A 13 -5.42 3.54 -10.80
N ASP A 14 -5.21 3.27 -12.09
CA ASP A 14 -4.11 3.86 -12.86
C ASP A 14 -4.29 5.37 -13.08
N ALA A 15 -5.52 5.84 -13.25
CA ALA A 15 -5.82 7.25 -13.46
C ALA A 15 -5.53 8.09 -12.21
N LYS A 16 -5.90 7.57 -11.03
CA LYS A 16 -5.58 8.21 -9.74
C LYS A 16 -4.21 7.82 -9.21
N ARG A 17 -3.55 6.84 -9.83
CA ARG A 17 -2.29 6.21 -9.42
C ARG A 17 -2.35 5.74 -7.96
N THR A 18 -3.47 5.17 -7.55
CA THR A 18 -3.73 4.78 -6.17
C THR A 18 -4.44 3.45 -6.07
N VAL A 19 -4.54 2.94 -4.85
CA VAL A 19 -5.26 1.71 -4.55
C VAL A 19 -6.78 1.94 -4.69
N ASP A 20 -7.41 1.18 -5.59
CA ASP A 20 -8.86 1.16 -5.77
C ASP A 20 -9.50 0.19 -4.77
N CYS A 21 -10.29 0.73 -3.84
CA CYS A 21 -10.84 -0.02 -2.72
C CYS A 21 -12.16 0.58 -2.25
N SER A 22 -12.96 -0.27 -1.59
CA SER A 22 -14.16 0.18 -0.90
C SER A 22 -13.83 1.18 0.21
N LYS A 23 -14.81 2.03 0.54
CA LYS A 23 -14.68 2.98 1.65
C LYS A 23 -14.47 2.26 2.98
N GLU A 24 -15.11 1.10 3.17
CA GLU A 24 -15.01 0.27 4.37
C GLU A 24 -13.57 -0.19 4.60
N TRP A 25 -12.90 -0.68 3.55
CA TRP A 25 -11.49 -1.08 3.64
C TRP A 25 -10.60 0.09 4.06
N TRP A 26 -10.79 1.27 3.45
CA TRP A 26 -10.03 2.46 3.84
C TRP A 26 -10.30 2.87 5.29
N ASP A 27 -11.54 2.80 5.75
CA ASP A 27 -11.89 3.19 7.12
C ASP A 27 -11.27 2.22 8.15
N GLU A 28 -11.28 0.90 7.88
CA GLU A 28 -10.60 -0.11 8.69
C GLU A 28 -9.07 0.08 8.69
N HIS A 29 -8.47 0.27 7.52
CA HIS A 29 -7.03 0.50 7.38
C HIS A 29 -6.56 1.74 8.14
N ILE A 30 -7.30 2.84 8.07
CA ILE A 30 -6.97 4.08 8.78
C ILE A 30 -7.06 3.88 10.29
N LYS A 31 -8.10 3.19 10.78
CA LYS A 31 -8.23 2.86 12.20
C LYS A 31 -7.02 2.04 12.68
N ARG A 32 -6.68 0.97 11.97
CA ARG A 32 -5.52 0.11 12.29
C ARG A 32 -4.19 0.87 12.23
N CYS A 33 -4.02 1.75 11.25
CA CYS A 33 -2.84 2.60 11.09
C CYS A 33 -2.71 3.62 12.24
N GLN A 34 -3.82 4.16 12.73
CA GLN A 34 -3.81 5.07 13.88
C GLN A 34 -3.46 4.34 15.18
N GLU A 35 -4.03 3.15 15.39
CA GLU A 35 -3.74 2.32 16.56
C GLU A 35 -2.26 1.90 16.60
N SER A 36 -1.66 1.55 15.46
CA SER A 36 -0.26 1.12 15.40
C SER A 36 0.74 2.26 15.58
N THR A 37 0.43 3.45 15.05
CA THR A 37 1.35 4.61 15.09
C THR A 37 1.09 5.59 16.23
N GLY A 38 -0.06 5.48 16.90
CA GLY A 38 -0.52 6.44 17.92
C GLY A 38 -0.75 7.86 17.38
N LYS A 39 -0.78 8.04 16.05
CA LYS A 39 -0.85 9.34 15.37
C LYS A 39 -1.86 9.29 14.23
N LYS A 40 -2.27 10.45 13.72
CA LYS A 40 -3.16 10.54 12.56
C LYS A 40 -2.51 9.85 11.35
N CYS A 41 -3.21 8.88 10.76
CA CYS A 41 -2.67 8.14 9.64
C CYS A 41 -2.49 9.02 8.41
N ASN A 42 -1.26 9.12 7.90
CA ASN A 42 -0.92 9.92 6.74
C ASN A 42 -1.34 9.27 5.40
N HIS A 43 -1.79 8.01 5.41
CA HIS A 43 -2.17 7.28 4.19
C HIS A 43 -3.43 7.87 3.52
N MET A 44 -4.27 8.60 4.27
CA MET A 44 -5.46 9.29 3.74
C MET A 44 -5.13 10.24 2.58
N LYS A 45 -3.91 10.78 2.50
CA LYS A 45 -3.50 11.64 1.38
C LYS A 45 -3.49 10.89 0.05
N PHE A 46 -3.24 9.58 0.09
CA PHE A 46 -3.17 8.72 -1.09
C PHE A 46 -4.53 8.24 -1.57
N LYS A 47 -5.59 8.34 -0.74
CA LYS A 47 -6.95 7.98 -1.15
C LYS A 47 -7.46 8.81 -2.35
N LYS A 48 -6.99 10.05 -2.49
CA LYS A 48 -7.42 10.95 -3.58
C LYS A 48 -6.48 10.91 -4.78
N GLN A 49 -5.18 10.84 -4.53
CA GLN A 49 -4.17 10.86 -5.58
C GLN A 49 -2.92 10.14 -5.07
N GLY A 50 -2.37 9.30 -5.94
CA GLY A 50 -1.11 8.60 -5.72
C GLY A 50 0.09 9.52 -5.49
N PRO A 51 1.21 8.95 -5.06
CA PRO A 51 2.51 9.62 -5.11
C PRO A 51 2.79 10.24 -6.49
N LYS A 52 3.28 11.48 -6.51
CA LYS A 52 3.60 12.22 -7.74
C LYS A 52 4.67 11.52 -8.59
N HIS A 53 5.63 10.90 -7.93
CA HIS A 53 6.84 10.30 -8.50
C HIS A 53 6.75 8.76 -8.53
N LEU A 54 5.57 8.22 -8.81
CA LEU A 54 5.37 6.77 -8.88
C LEU A 54 6.19 6.11 -10.01
N GLU A 55 6.44 6.82 -11.10
CA GLU A 55 7.35 6.35 -12.18
C GLU A 55 8.79 6.27 -11.66
N ASP A 56 9.21 7.25 -10.85
CA ASP A 56 10.58 7.33 -10.32
C ASP A 56 10.84 6.23 -9.27
N LEU A 57 9.79 5.70 -8.63
CA LEU A 57 9.88 4.49 -7.80
C LEU A 57 10.29 3.27 -8.64
N HIS A 58 9.86 3.19 -9.91
CA HIS A 58 10.28 2.12 -10.80
C HIS A 58 11.80 2.11 -10.95
N ILE A 59 12.46 3.28 -11.00
CA ILE A 59 13.93 3.39 -11.09
C ILE A 59 14.61 2.84 -9.82
N ILE A 60 14.01 3.02 -8.65
CA ILE A 60 14.54 2.52 -7.37
C ILE A 60 14.43 0.98 -7.30
N PHE A 61 13.38 0.41 -7.89
CA PHE A 61 13.12 -1.04 -7.88
C PHE A 61 13.48 -1.75 -9.18
N ASP A 62 13.93 -1.06 -10.23
CA ASP A 62 14.27 -1.57 -11.56
C ASP A 62 15.30 -2.71 -11.50
N LYS A 63 16.14 -2.70 -10.46
CA LYS A 63 17.16 -3.72 -10.20
C LYS A 63 16.92 -4.54 -8.94
N VAL A 64 15.84 -4.27 -8.21
CA VAL A 64 15.48 -4.98 -6.98
C VAL A 64 14.34 -5.92 -7.29
N HIS A 65 14.68 -7.18 -7.58
CA HIS A 65 13.69 -8.25 -7.61
C HIS A 65 13.27 -8.54 -6.16
N VAL A 66 12.12 -8.00 -5.74
CA VAL A 66 11.53 -8.35 -4.44
C VAL A 66 10.98 -9.77 -4.56
N THR A 67 11.82 -10.78 -4.30
CA THR A 67 11.42 -12.20 -4.33
C THR A 67 10.71 -12.64 -3.05
N GLY A 68 10.36 -11.70 -2.15
CA GLY A 68 9.73 -12.00 -0.86
C GLY A 68 10.59 -12.78 0.13
N ALA A 69 11.78 -13.26 -0.29
CA ALA A 69 12.66 -14.13 0.49
C ALA A 69 13.32 -13.41 1.68
N SER A 70 13.47 -12.08 1.63
CA SER A 70 14.10 -11.26 2.67
C SER A 70 13.10 -10.50 3.55
N ALA A 71 11.79 -10.74 3.41
CA ALA A 71 10.77 -10.17 4.28
C ALA A 71 10.60 -10.98 5.59
N SER A 72 11.66 -11.64 6.07
CA SER A 72 11.69 -12.23 7.41
C SER A 72 12.07 -11.16 8.42
N CYS A 73 11.14 -10.89 9.34
CA CYS A 73 11.27 -9.94 10.44
C CYS A 73 12.54 -10.19 11.28
N ALA A 74 13.17 -9.11 11.73
CA ALA A 74 13.94 -9.08 12.98
C ALA A 74 13.02 -8.57 14.10
#